data_AF-A0A523RWC1-F1
#
_entry.id   AF-A0A523RWC1-F1
#
_cell.length_a   1.000
_cell.length_b   1.000
_cell.length_c   1.000
_cell.angle_alpha   90.00
_cell.angle_beta   90.00
_cell.angle_gamma   90.00
#
_symmetry.space_group_name_H-M   'P 1'
#
loop_
_entity.id
_entity.type
_entity.pdbx_description
1 polymer ?
#
loop_
_entity_poly.entity_id
_entity_poly.type
_entity_poly.pdbx_seq_one_letter_code
_entity_poly.pdbx_strand_id
1 'polypeptide(L)'
;MVLSRPLASFEKDTRERFLATFKDITKLLEAEDELSEEPGSVIVDVISPPLGEKKLGKIPLLVGGEQGFYIVNLDSTKEGRPLMHILRQQSRTIPSVRVYSDPQIANDVRRRFDKAFPVSDTPTYREDEHDFTEY
;
A
#
# COMPACT_ATOMS: atom_id res chain seq x y z
N MET A 1 -0.14 -11.90 -15.06
CA MET A 1 0.27 -11.28 -13.77
C MET A 1 1.19 -12.26 -13.06
N VAL A 2 2.39 -11.83 -12.67
CA VAL A 2 3.43 -12.71 -12.09
C VAL A 2 3.44 -12.64 -10.57
N LEU A 3 3.28 -11.43 -10.02
CA LEU A 3 3.29 -11.19 -8.58
C LEU A 3 2.53 -9.89 -8.22
N SER A 4 2.07 -9.82 -6.97
CA SER A 4 1.50 -8.63 -6.34
C SER A 4 2.00 -8.59 -4.90
N ARG A 5 2.63 -7.49 -4.48
CA ARG A 5 3.15 -7.31 -3.12
C ARG A 5 2.75 -5.96 -2.54
N PRO A 6 2.33 -5.88 -1.26
CA PRO A 6 2.10 -4.60 -0.61
C PRO A 6 3.38 -3.75 -0.61
N LEU A 7 3.27 -2.44 -0.86
CA LEU A 7 4.42 -1.52 -0.78
C LEU A 7 5.06 -1.52 0.62
N ALA A 8 4.25 -1.83 1.65
CA ALA A 8 4.69 -1.92 3.03
C ALA A 8 5.65 -3.09 3.31
N SER A 9 5.66 -4.14 2.49
CA SER A 9 6.55 -5.31 2.68
C SER A 9 7.96 -5.09 2.16
N PHE A 10 8.20 -4.04 1.37
CA PHE A 10 9.52 -3.73 0.84
C PHE A 10 10.33 -2.91 1.84
N GLU A 11 11.64 -3.04 1.76
CA GLU A 11 12.58 -2.18 2.46
C GLU A 11 12.33 -0.69 2.12
N LYS A 12 12.78 0.21 3.00
CA LYS A 12 12.51 1.64 2.87
C LYS A 12 13.02 2.18 1.53
N ASP A 13 14.24 1.82 1.15
CA ASP A 13 14.89 2.30 -0.08
C ASP A 13 14.17 1.79 -1.32
N THR A 14 13.80 0.50 -1.32
CA THR A 14 13.01 -0.13 -2.39
C THR A 14 11.64 0.52 -2.54
N ARG A 15 10.99 0.86 -1.42
CA ARG A 15 9.70 1.55 -1.40
C ARG A 15 9.82 2.97 -1.94
N GLU A 16 10.84 3.71 -1.54
CA GLU A 16 11.11 5.06 -2.07
C GLU A 16 11.37 5.01 -3.57
N ARG A 17 12.11 4.00 -4.05
CA ARG A 17 12.33 3.74 -5.46
C ARG A 17 11.02 3.50 -6.22
N PHE A 18 10.12 2.66 -5.71
CA PHE A 18 8.80 2.47 -6.33
C PHE A 18 7.93 3.73 -6.29
N LEU A 19 7.99 4.53 -5.22
CA LEU A 19 7.22 5.77 -5.14
C LEU A 19 7.77 6.86 -6.08
N ALA A 20 9.06 6.81 -6.44
CA ALA A 20 9.65 7.75 -7.38
C ALA A 20 9.09 7.59 -8.81
N THR A 21 8.65 6.39 -9.19
CA THR A 21 8.09 6.11 -10.53
C THR A 21 6.83 6.92 -10.82
N PHE A 22 6.07 7.33 -9.80
CA PHE A 22 4.91 8.22 -9.97
C PHE A 22 5.26 9.60 -10.52
N LYS A 23 6.51 10.03 -10.37
CA LYS A 23 6.98 11.37 -10.77
C LYS A 23 8.01 11.32 -11.90
N ASP A 24 8.64 10.18 -12.11
CA ASP A 24 9.71 10.00 -13.08
C ASP A 24 9.53 8.68 -13.84
N ILE A 25 9.10 8.80 -15.10
CA ILE A 25 8.92 7.65 -15.99
C ILE A 25 10.24 6.93 -16.28
N THR A 26 11.38 7.62 -16.22
CA THR A 26 12.70 7.01 -16.42
C THR A 26 12.98 5.98 -15.34
N LYS A 27 12.59 6.28 -14.09
CA LYS A 27 12.71 5.33 -12.97
C LYS A 27 11.84 4.10 -13.14
N LEU A 28 10.70 4.23 -13.81
CA LEU A 28 9.84 3.10 -14.14
C LEU A 28 10.50 2.22 -15.21
N LEU A 29 11.00 2.83 -16.29
CA LEU A 29 11.68 2.11 -17.38
C LEU A 29 12.93 1.40 -16.87
N GLU A 30 13.75 2.06 -16.04
CA GLU A 30 14.91 1.43 -15.39
C GLU A 30 14.51 0.19 -14.56
N ALA A 31 13.36 0.25 -13.87
CA ALA A 31 12.89 -0.88 -13.07
C ALA A 31 12.36 -2.03 -13.95
N GLU A 32 11.76 -1.73 -15.10
CA GLU A 32 11.31 -2.74 -16.08
C GLU A 32 12.51 -3.39 -16.80
N ASP A 33 13.51 -2.60 -17.19
CA ASP A 33 14.73 -3.06 -17.85
C ASP A 33 15.56 -4.00 -16.95
N GLU A 34 15.58 -3.75 -15.62
CA GLU A 34 16.21 -4.68 -14.65
C GLU A 34 15.54 -6.06 -14.61
N LEU A 35 14.26 -6.13 -14.98
CA LEU A 35 13.49 -7.37 -15.00
C LEU A 35 13.57 -8.08 -16.35
N SER A 36 13.57 -7.32 -17.45
CA SER A 36 13.70 -7.86 -18.80
C SER A 36 14.28 -6.80 -19.74
N GLU A 37 15.27 -7.19 -20.56
CA GLU A 37 15.86 -6.31 -21.57
C GLU A 37 14.96 -6.16 -22.82
N GLU A 38 13.90 -6.98 -22.93
CA GLU A 38 12.94 -6.91 -24.02
C GLU A 38 11.83 -5.90 -23.70
N PRO A 39 11.71 -4.78 -24.43
CA PRO A 39 10.71 -3.75 -24.15
C PRO A 39 9.29 -4.30 -24.23
N GLY A 40 8.46 -3.98 -23.23
CA GLY A 40 7.05 -4.39 -23.20
C GLY A 40 6.80 -5.85 -22.77
N SER A 41 7.86 -6.63 -22.55
CA SER A 41 7.74 -7.99 -22.02
C SER A 41 7.41 -8.03 -20.51
N VAL A 42 7.64 -6.92 -19.81
CA VAL A 42 7.34 -6.72 -18.39
C VAL A 42 6.69 -5.35 -18.20
N ILE A 43 5.69 -5.28 -17.31
CA ILE A 43 5.06 -4.03 -16.88
C ILE A 43 5.08 -4.00 -15.35
N VAL A 44 5.65 -2.94 -14.78
CA VAL A 44 5.59 -2.65 -13.35
C VAL A 44 4.49 -1.64 -13.07
N ASP A 45 3.53 -2.02 -12.23
CA ASP A 45 2.38 -1.19 -11.87
C ASP A 45 2.43 -0.89 -10.38
N VAL A 46 2.70 0.37 -10.04
CA VAL A 46 2.73 0.86 -8.65
C VAL A 46 1.39 1.52 -8.34
N ILE A 47 0.66 0.93 -7.40
CA ILE A 47 -0.66 1.37 -6.97
C ILE A 47 -0.52 2.01 -5.60
N SER A 48 -0.83 3.30 -5.46
CA SER A 48 -0.80 4.02 -4.18
C SER A 48 -1.88 5.11 -4.14
N PRO A 49 -3.15 4.71 -3.97
CA PRO A 49 -4.25 5.66 -3.99
C PRO A 49 -4.27 6.55 -2.72
N PRO A 50 -4.76 7.78 -2.81
CA PRO A 50 -5.02 8.59 -1.63
C PRO A 50 -6.22 8.03 -0.86
N LEU A 51 -5.98 7.42 0.29
CA LEU A 51 -7.02 6.75 1.10
C LEU A 51 -7.82 7.69 2.02
N GLY A 52 -7.64 9.00 1.88
CA GLY A 52 -8.48 9.97 2.58
C GLY A 52 -8.29 10.08 4.10
N GLU A 53 -7.53 9.21 4.77
CA GLU A 53 -7.30 9.24 6.23
C GLU A 53 -6.95 10.65 6.74
N LYS A 54 -5.96 11.29 6.10
CA LYS A 54 -5.51 12.65 6.46
C LYS A 54 -6.56 13.75 6.24
N LYS A 55 -7.56 13.51 5.38
CA LYS A 55 -8.65 14.44 5.07
C LYS A 55 -9.86 14.18 5.95
N LEU A 56 -10.30 12.92 6.04
CA LEU A 56 -11.47 12.49 6.79
C LEU A 56 -11.28 12.72 8.29
N GLY A 57 -10.10 12.42 8.84
CA GLY A 57 -9.81 12.65 10.26
C GLY A 57 -9.94 14.11 10.69
N LYS A 58 -9.76 15.07 9.77
CA LYS A 58 -9.85 16.51 10.03
C LYS A 58 -11.26 17.08 9.88
N ILE A 59 -12.27 16.26 9.57
CA ILE A 59 -13.64 16.73 9.48
C ILE A 59 -14.08 17.18 10.87
N PRO A 60 -14.50 18.44 11.05
CA PRO A 60 -14.98 18.93 12.33
C PRO A 60 -16.36 18.33 12.61
N LEU A 61 -16.55 17.82 13.82
CA LEU A 61 -17.81 17.31 14.34
C LEU A 61 -18.28 18.14 15.52
N LEU A 62 -19.57 18.43 15.56
CA LEU A 62 -20.23 19.00 16.72
C LEU A 62 -20.63 17.85 17.66
N VAL A 63 -20.04 17.82 18.85
CA VAL A 63 -20.37 16.82 19.88
C VAL A 63 -21.04 17.49 21.08
N GLY A 64 -22.11 16.89 21.57
CA GLY A 64 -22.79 17.32 22.79
C GLY A 64 -22.14 16.69 24.03
N GLY A 65 -21.80 17.51 25.02
CA GLY A 65 -21.29 17.07 26.32
C GLY A 65 -22.05 17.70 27.49
N GLU A 66 -21.73 17.27 28.72
CA GLU A 66 -22.42 17.70 29.96
C GLU A 66 -22.35 19.22 30.20
N GLN A 67 -21.36 19.91 29.61
CA GLN A 67 -21.12 21.34 29.75
C GLN A 67 -21.49 22.16 28.49
N GLY A 68 -22.03 21.55 27.43
CA GLY A 68 -22.40 22.23 26.18
C GLY A 68 -21.94 21.53 24.90
N PHE A 69 -21.92 22.26 23.79
CA PHE A 69 -21.47 21.75 22.48
C PHE A 69 -20.01 22.11 22.22
N TYR A 70 -19.23 21.15 21.74
CA TYR A 70 -17.83 21.33 21.37
C TYR A 70 -17.61 20.93 19.91
N ILE A 71 -16.69 21.61 19.22
CA ILE A 71 -16.21 21.20 17.91
C ILE A 71 -14.91 20.44 18.11
N VAL A 72 -14.87 19.19 17.65
CA VAL A 72 -13.70 18.31 17.69
C VAL A 72 -13.48 17.66 16.34
N ASN A 73 -12.25 17.21 16.07
CA ASN A 73 -11.96 16.47 14.85
C ASN A 73 -12.53 15.05 14.92
N LEU A 74 -12.95 14.49 13.78
CA LEU A 74 -13.47 13.13 13.67
C LEU A 74 -12.54 12.09 14.29
N ASP A 75 -11.23 12.21 14.06
CA ASP A 75 -10.23 11.27 14.60
C ASP A 75 -10.12 11.26 16.13
N SER A 76 -10.65 12.28 16.78
CA SER A 76 -10.62 12.48 18.23
C SER A 76 -11.91 11.99 18.91
N THR A 77 -12.92 11.61 18.12
CA THR A 77 -14.22 11.11 18.60
C THR A 77 -14.23 9.60 18.76
N LYS A 78 -15.14 9.07 19.58
CA LYS A 78 -15.33 7.60 19.72
C LYS A 78 -15.91 7.02 18.43
N GLU A 79 -16.76 7.79 17.77
CA GLU A 79 -17.49 7.47 16.54
C GLU A 79 -16.55 7.42 15.32
N GLY A 80 -15.53 8.27 15.29
CA GLY A 80 -14.53 8.29 14.22
C GLY A 80 -13.43 7.25 14.34
N ARG A 81 -13.19 6.68 15.54
CA ARG A 81 -12.14 5.67 15.76
C ARG A 81 -12.25 4.46 14.83
N PRO A 82 -13.42 3.80 14.66
CA PRO A 82 -13.54 2.66 13.76
C PRO A 82 -13.19 3.00 12.31
N LEU A 83 -13.66 4.16 11.82
CA LEU A 83 -13.34 4.61 10.47
C LEU A 83 -11.84 4.86 10.31
N MET A 84 -11.22 5.58 11.25
CA MET A 84 -9.78 5.84 11.23
C MET A 84 -8.96 4.55 11.29
N HIS A 85 -9.42 3.56 12.05
CA HIS A 85 -8.79 2.25 12.12
C HIS A 85 -8.81 1.55 10.74
N ILE A 86 -9.98 1.47 10.09
CA ILE A 86 -10.11 0.87 8.75
C ILE A 86 -9.22 1.58 7.73
N LEU A 87 -9.20 2.91 7.73
CA LEU A 87 -8.38 3.69 6.80
C LEU A 87 -6.87 3.46 7.02
N ARG A 88 -6.44 3.30 8.28
CA ARG A 88 -5.05 2.94 8.62
C ARG A 88 -4.69 1.53 8.18
N GLN A 89 -5.61 0.59 8.28
CA GLN A 89 -5.39 -0.77 7.80
C GLN A 89 -5.27 -0.78 6.27
N GLN A 90 -6.17 -0.08 5.59
CA GLN A 90 -6.14 0.07 4.13
C GLN A 90 -4.84 0.73 3.65
N SER A 91 -4.27 1.69 4.40
CA SER A 91 -3.01 2.34 4.01
C SER A 91 -1.79 1.44 4.04
N ARG A 92 -1.90 0.28 4.67
CA ARG A 92 -0.85 -0.74 4.68
C ARG A 92 -1.07 -1.82 3.62
N THR A 93 -2.32 -2.09 3.25
CA THR A 93 -2.69 -3.23 2.41
C THR A 93 -2.98 -2.87 0.96
N ILE A 94 -3.59 -1.71 0.69
CA ILE A 94 -3.97 -1.29 -0.67
C ILE A 94 -2.76 -0.84 -1.49
N PRO A 95 -1.82 -0.03 -0.95
CA PRO A 95 -0.65 0.34 -1.71
C PRO A 95 0.18 -0.90 -2.06
N SER A 96 0.39 -1.15 -3.34
CA SER A 96 0.98 -2.41 -3.83
C SER A 96 1.78 -2.20 -5.10
N VAL A 97 2.75 -3.09 -5.34
CA VAL A 97 3.45 -3.23 -6.62
C VAL A 97 2.97 -4.52 -7.27
N ARG A 98 2.54 -4.41 -8.53
CA ARG A 98 2.15 -5.53 -9.37
C ARG A 98 3.11 -5.63 -10.54
N VAL A 99 3.46 -6.86 -10.90
CA VAL A 99 4.30 -7.11 -12.07
C VAL A 99 3.55 -8.02 -13.03
N TYR A 100 3.43 -7.57 -14.26
CA TYR A 100 2.91 -8.36 -15.38
C TYR A 100 4.07 -8.71 -16.28
N SER A 101 4.07 -9.91 -16.86
CA SER A 101 5.06 -10.29 -17.85
C SER A 101 4.45 -11.22 -18.87
N ASP A 102 5.17 -11.42 -19.97
CA ASP A 102 4.96 -12.57 -20.84
C ASP A 102 5.06 -13.88 -20.02
N PRO A 103 4.10 -14.83 -20.18
CA PRO A 103 4.14 -16.13 -19.53
C PRO A 103 5.44 -16.92 -19.74
N GLN A 104 6.11 -16.77 -20.89
CA GLN A 104 7.32 -17.51 -21.23
C GLN A 104 8.51 -17.15 -20.34
N ILE A 105 8.56 -15.91 -19.85
CA ILE A 105 9.67 -15.40 -19.01
C ILE A 105 9.28 -15.21 -17.53
N ALA A 106 8.05 -15.57 -17.14
CA ALA A 106 7.49 -15.25 -15.83
C ALA A 106 8.34 -15.74 -14.65
N ASN A 107 8.96 -16.92 -14.77
CA ASN A 107 9.83 -17.48 -13.73
C ASN A 107 11.15 -16.68 -13.58
N ASP A 108 11.74 -16.27 -14.71
CA ASP A 108 12.96 -15.47 -14.71
C ASP A 108 12.69 -14.07 -14.17
N VAL A 109 11.58 -13.46 -14.56
CA VAL A 109 11.12 -12.16 -14.05
C VAL A 109 10.90 -12.21 -12.54
N ARG A 110 10.24 -13.26 -12.02
CA ARG A 110 10.04 -13.43 -10.56
C ARG A 110 11.38 -13.50 -9.83
N ARG A 111 12.32 -14.32 -10.31
CA ARG A 111 13.65 -14.45 -9.70
C ARG A 111 14.43 -13.14 -9.72
N ARG A 112 14.40 -12.42 -10.85
CA ARG A 112 15.05 -11.10 -10.97
C ARG A 112 14.40 -10.07 -10.04
N PHE A 113 13.07 -10.07 -9.96
CA PHE A 113 12.32 -9.20 -9.08
C PHE A 113 12.68 -9.40 -7.61
N ASP A 114 12.70 -10.65 -7.13
CA ASP A 114 13.04 -10.97 -5.75
C ASP A 114 14.48 -10.55 -5.39
N LYS A 115 15.38 -10.58 -6.37
CA LYS A 115 16.76 -10.13 -6.21
C LYS A 115 16.90 -8.61 -6.22
N ALA A 116 16.18 -7.92 -7.11
CA ALA A 116 16.30 -6.47 -7.31
C ALA A 116 15.50 -5.68 -6.27
N PHE A 117 14.40 -6.24 -5.76
CA PHE A 117 13.46 -5.58 -4.86
C PHE A 117 13.23 -6.45 -3.61
N PRO A 118 14.20 -6.52 -2.68
CA PRO A 118 14.09 -7.34 -1.49
C PRO A 118 12.92 -6.88 -0.60
N VAL A 119 12.27 -7.86 0.02
CA VAL A 119 11.25 -7.63 1.05
C VAL A 119 11.90 -7.60 2.42
N SER A 120 11.41 -6.76 3.33
CA SER A 120 11.89 -6.77 4.71
C SER A 120 11.48 -8.09 5.38
N ASP A 121 12.39 -8.75 6.09
CA ASP A 121 12.15 -10.00 6.84
C ASP A 121 11.06 -9.86 7.93
N THR A 122 10.63 -8.64 8.23
CA THR A 122 9.55 -8.39 9.17
C THR A 122 8.23 -8.87 8.56
N PRO A 123 7.58 -9.90 9.13
CA PRO A 123 6.31 -10.37 8.60
C PRO A 123 5.31 -9.22 8.63
N THR A 124 4.82 -8.80 7.47
CA THR A 124 3.74 -7.81 7.37
C THR A 124 2.36 -8.44 7.64
N TYR A 125 2.34 -9.60 8.34
CA TYR A 125 1.12 -10.34 8.68
C TYR A 125 1.33 -11.13 9.99
N ARG A 126 0.56 -10.80 11.03
CA ARG A 126 0.07 -11.79 12.00
C ARG A 126 -1.15 -11.25 12.74
N GLU A 127 -2.24 -12.00 12.57
CA GLU A 127 -3.45 -12.12 13.41
C GLU A 127 -4.37 -10.90 13.52
N ASP A 128 -5.39 -10.84 12.65
CA ASP A 128 -6.76 -10.41 12.99
C ASP A 128 -7.71 -11.01 11.92
N GLU A 129 -7.68 -12.34 11.75
CA GLU A 129 -8.92 -13.05 11.47
C GLU A 129 -9.66 -13.06 12.82
N HIS A 130 -10.42 -11.99 13.09
CA HIS A 130 -11.46 -12.08 14.10
C HIS A 130 -12.50 -13.06 13.56
N ASP A 131 -12.45 -14.26 14.13
CA ASP A 131 -13.48 -15.28 14.03
C ASP A 131 -14.83 -14.66 14.42
N PHE A 132 -15.69 -14.38 13.45
CA PHE A 132 -17.08 -13.97 13.68
C PHE A 132 -17.98 -15.20 13.92
N THR A 133 -17.47 -16.22 14.61
CA THR A 133 -18.28 -17.29 15.17
C THR A 133 -18.09 -17.37 16.67
N GLU A 134 -18.81 -16.51 17.40
CA GLU A 134 -19.45 -16.83 18.69
C GLU A 134 -20.11 -15.55 19.25
N TYR A 135 -21.44 -15.50 19.20
CA TYR A 135 -22.40 -15.23 20.29
C TYR A 135 -23.82 -15.08 19.73
#